data_AF-A0A3L6FIM8-F1
#
_entry.id   AF-A0A3L6FIM8-F1
#
_cell.length_a   1.000
_cell.length_b   1.000
_cell.length_c   1.000
_cell.angle_alpha   90.00
_cell.angle_beta   90.00
_cell.angle_gamma   90.00
#
_symmetry.space_group_name_H-M   'P 1'
#
loop_
_entity.id
_entity.type
_entity.pdbx_description
1 polymer ?
#
loop_
_entity_poly.entity_id
_entity_poly.type
_entity_poly.pdbx_seq_one_letter_code
_entity_poly.pdbx_strand_id
1 'polypeptide(L)'
;MAFSMQIHTQETSLSVALLDYGQVKEMPEDLRLAYANLVVAMADDDFLRAEESFRELGIRTWAISDNKLEELFQLSLRMFDTRLPPGVTVMSPFADDSSLTKIGVESFPEELFSVLRTIQLLRGLTVGMGLTFSCAKHWRSIAEDALLKAGRQSASVMLMQLQNQESKREVFSGDCFGEVGIGAIKKHDIRTFCDESMKRN
;
A
#
# COMPACT_ATOMS: atom_id res chain seq x y z
N MET A 1 45.15 23.93 30.43
CA MET A 1 43.77 24.42 30.38
C MET A 1 43.20 24.07 29.02
N ALA A 2 42.20 23.19 28.96
CA ALA A 2 41.53 22.81 27.71
C ALA A 2 40.16 23.47 27.69
N PHE A 3 39.94 24.39 26.75
CA PHE A 3 38.64 25.01 26.51
C PHE A 3 37.79 24.04 25.67
N SER A 4 36.77 23.45 26.30
CA SER A 4 35.78 22.62 25.61
C SER A 4 34.73 23.55 25.00
N MET A 5 34.80 23.75 23.68
CA MET A 5 33.78 24.49 22.93
C MET A 5 32.57 23.57 22.73
N GLN A 6 31.57 23.68 23.59
CA GLN A 6 30.28 23.02 23.43
C GLN A 6 29.50 23.74 22.33
N ILE A 7 29.52 23.20 21.11
CA ILE A 7 28.60 23.63 20.06
C ILE A 7 27.20 23.20 20.47
N HIS A 8 26.40 24.15 20.96
CA HIS A 8 24.96 23.99 21.06
C HIS A 8 24.39 24.00 19.65
N THR A 9 24.07 22.82 19.10
CA THR A 9 23.24 22.72 17.91
C THR A 9 21.81 23.06 18.30
N GLN A 10 21.39 24.31 18.05
CA GLN A 10 19.97 24.66 18.02
C GLN A 10 19.31 23.88 16.89
N GLU A 11 18.28 23.11 17.24
CA GLU A 11 17.44 22.37 16.30
C GLU A 11 16.58 23.37 15.52
N THR A 12 17.04 23.78 14.33
CA THR A 12 16.25 24.60 13.43
C THR A 12 15.25 23.71 12.69
N SER A 13 13.95 23.93 12.90
CA SER A 13 12.91 23.23 12.15
C SER A 13 12.94 23.71 10.70
N LEU A 14 13.60 22.96 9.83
CA LEU A 14 13.58 23.19 8.39
C LEU A 14 12.19 22.84 7.83
N SER A 15 11.48 23.83 7.30
CA SER A 15 10.21 23.64 6.60
C SER A 15 10.41 23.75 5.08
N VAL A 16 9.79 22.86 4.31
CA VAL A 16 9.76 22.92 2.85
C VAL A 16 8.41 23.45 2.39
N ALA A 17 8.41 24.46 1.52
CA ALA A 17 7.18 24.99 0.90
C ALA A 17 6.95 24.35 -0.47
N LEU A 18 5.76 23.78 -0.69
CA LEU A 18 5.30 23.29 -1.99
C LEU A 18 4.47 24.37 -2.68
N LEU A 19 4.93 24.84 -3.83
CA LEU A 19 4.36 26.00 -4.52
C LEU A 19 3.62 25.65 -5.82
N ASP A 20 3.98 24.55 -6.47
CA ASP A 20 3.42 24.16 -7.76
C ASP A 20 2.52 22.92 -7.62
N TYR A 21 1.27 23.06 -8.08
CA TYR A 21 0.23 22.03 -8.06
C TYR A 21 -0.29 21.71 -9.47
N GLY A 22 0.38 22.19 -10.53
CA GLY A 22 -0.09 22.05 -11.92
C GLY A 22 -0.10 20.62 -12.46
N GLN A 23 0.56 19.68 -11.79
CA GLN A 23 0.64 18.26 -12.17
C GLN A 23 -0.06 17.34 -11.17
N VAL A 24 -0.95 17.86 -10.32
CA VAL A 24 -1.74 17.03 -9.39
C VAL A 24 -2.67 16.11 -10.18
N LYS A 25 -2.71 14.84 -9.77
CA LYS A 25 -3.58 13.80 -10.32
C LYS A 25 -4.31 13.11 -9.19
N GLU A 26 -5.60 12.89 -9.38
CA GLU A 26 -6.39 12.05 -8.48
C GLU A 26 -6.19 10.58 -8.87
N MET A 27 -6.06 9.71 -7.87
CA MET A 27 -5.91 8.28 -8.06
C MET A 27 -7.10 7.57 -7.41
N PRO A 28 -7.79 6.65 -8.12
CA PRO A 28 -8.88 5.86 -7.57
C PRO A 28 -8.48 5.16 -6.26
N GLU A 29 -9.44 5.03 -5.33
CA GLU A 29 -9.15 4.53 -3.99
C GLU A 29 -8.64 3.09 -3.98
N ASP A 30 -9.24 2.22 -4.78
CA ASP A 30 -8.81 0.84 -5.00
C ASP A 30 -7.36 0.78 -5.48
N LEU A 31 -7.00 1.58 -6.47
CA LEU A 31 -5.65 1.66 -7.00
C LEU A 31 -4.67 2.23 -5.98
N ARG A 32 -5.10 3.20 -5.17
CA ARG A 32 -4.31 3.78 -4.07
C ARG A 32 -3.99 2.74 -2.99
N LEU A 33 -4.95 1.89 -2.65
CA LEU A 33 -4.76 0.82 -1.66
C LEU A 33 -3.89 -0.31 -2.23
N ALA A 34 -4.10 -0.72 -3.48
CA ALA A 34 -3.24 -1.68 -4.17
C ALA A 34 -1.78 -1.17 -4.26
N TYR A 35 -1.59 0.12 -4.53
CA TYR A 35 -0.25 0.73 -4.52
C TYR A 35 0.36 0.76 -3.11
N ALA A 36 -0.44 1.00 -2.07
CA ALA A 36 0.03 0.90 -0.68
C ALA A 36 0.51 -0.52 -0.33
N ASN A 37 -0.19 -1.56 -0.80
CA ASN A 37 0.28 -2.95 -0.68
C ASN A 37 1.65 -3.16 -1.35
N LEU A 38 1.82 -2.63 -2.57
CA LEU A 38 3.10 -2.71 -3.28
C LEU A 38 4.22 -2.00 -2.51
N VAL A 39 3.95 -0.81 -1.94
CA VAL A 39 4.93 -0.06 -1.14
C VAL A 39 5.40 -0.89 0.06
N VAL A 40 4.49 -1.54 0.79
CA VAL A 40 4.86 -2.39 1.92
C VAL A 40 5.66 -3.61 1.44
N ALA A 41 5.25 -4.25 0.35
CA ALA A 41 5.96 -5.39 -0.22
C ALA A 41 7.42 -5.03 -0.61
N MET A 42 7.63 -3.89 -1.27
CA MET A 42 8.97 -3.39 -1.60
C MET A 42 9.77 -3.00 -0.36
N ALA A 43 9.11 -2.43 0.66
CA ALA A 43 9.75 -2.05 1.91
C ALA A 43 10.16 -3.26 2.75
N ASP A 44 9.50 -4.40 2.63
CA ASP A 44 9.83 -5.62 3.37
C ASP A 44 10.65 -6.62 2.53
N ASP A 45 10.96 -6.24 1.29
CA ASP A 45 11.60 -7.12 0.30
C ASP A 45 10.81 -8.45 0.12
N ASP A 46 9.47 -8.34 0.12
CA ASP A 46 8.51 -9.45 -0.03
C ASP A 46 8.13 -9.64 -1.50
N PHE A 47 8.74 -10.65 -2.11
CA PHE A 47 8.62 -10.95 -3.53
C PHE A 47 7.21 -11.44 -3.90
N LEU A 48 6.60 -12.27 -3.05
CA LEU A 48 5.28 -12.86 -3.32
C LEU A 48 4.20 -11.79 -3.24
N ARG A 49 4.26 -10.95 -2.22
CA ARG A 49 3.34 -9.83 -2.06
C ARG A 49 3.51 -8.79 -3.16
N ALA A 50 4.73 -8.58 -3.67
CA ALA A 50 4.96 -7.71 -4.82
C ALA A 50 4.31 -8.25 -6.10
N GLU A 51 4.40 -9.57 -6.36
CA GLU A 51 3.70 -10.20 -7.49
C GLU A 51 2.18 -10.05 -7.36
N GLU A 52 1.62 -10.29 -6.17
CA GLU A 52 0.20 -10.10 -5.92
C GLU A 52 -0.23 -8.65 -6.15
N SER A 53 0.54 -7.69 -5.63
CA SER A 53 0.26 -6.26 -5.82
C SER A 53 0.29 -5.86 -7.30
N PHE A 54 1.17 -6.45 -8.13
CA PHE A 54 1.16 -6.21 -9.58
C PHE A 54 -0.15 -6.66 -10.23
N ARG A 55 -0.70 -7.81 -9.81
CA ARG A 55 -2.00 -8.29 -10.28
C ARG A 55 -3.13 -7.36 -9.85
N GLU A 56 -3.15 -6.94 -8.58
CA GLU A 56 -4.15 -6.00 -8.04
C GLU A 56 -4.10 -4.64 -8.74
N LEU A 57 -2.90 -4.17 -9.04
CA LEU A 57 -2.68 -2.93 -9.79
C LEU A 57 -3.04 -3.05 -11.27
N GLY A 58 -3.39 -4.24 -11.79
CA GLY A 58 -3.69 -4.42 -13.22
C GLY A 58 -2.46 -4.36 -14.13
N ILE A 59 -1.26 -4.50 -13.58
CA ILE A 59 -0.01 -4.57 -14.35
C ILE A 59 0.16 -6.02 -14.84
N ARG A 60 -0.14 -6.26 -16.11
CA ARG A 60 0.08 -7.58 -16.71
C ARG A 60 1.50 -7.68 -17.22
N THR A 61 2.18 -8.75 -16.83
CA THR A 61 3.54 -9.06 -17.25
C THR A 61 3.61 -10.46 -17.83
N TRP A 62 4.57 -10.67 -18.72
CA TRP A 62 4.93 -11.99 -19.22
C TRP A 62 6.42 -12.23 -18.98
N ALA A 63 6.77 -13.46 -18.63
CA ALA A 63 8.12 -13.82 -18.27
C ALA A 63 8.89 -14.34 -19.48
N ILE A 64 10.13 -13.87 -19.65
CA ILE A 64 11.10 -14.41 -20.62
C ILE A 64 12.05 -15.40 -19.92
N SER A 65 12.15 -15.36 -18.59
CA SER A 65 13.12 -16.13 -17.80
C SER A 65 12.47 -16.99 -16.71
N ASP A 66 13.17 -18.05 -16.30
CA ASP A 66 12.74 -19.00 -15.26
C ASP A 66 12.69 -18.35 -13.86
N ASN A 67 13.46 -17.28 -13.64
CA ASN A 67 13.53 -16.57 -12.36
C ASN A 67 12.51 -15.41 -12.29
N LYS A 68 11.27 -15.70 -12.69
CA LYS A 68 10.19 -14.72 -12.85
C LYS A 68 9.97 -13.86 -11.60
N LEU A 69 9.95 -14.49 -10.42
CA LEU A 69 9.57 -13.83 -9.18
C LEU A 69 10.61 -12.78 -8.76
N GLU A 70 11.91 -13.12 -8.84
CA GLU A 70 12.99 -12.18 -8.56
C GLU A 70 13.02 -11.04 -9.57
N GLU A 71 12.90 -11.32 -10.86
CA GLU A 71 12.94 -10.29 -11.89
C GLU A 71 11.71 -9.37 -11.84
N LEU A 72 10.54 -9.88 -11.46
CA LEU A 72 9.34 -9.05 -11.23
C LEU A 72 9.53 -8.13 -10.02
N PHE A 73 10.11 -8.63 -8.94
CA PHE A 73 10.45 -7.79 -7.78
C PHE A 73 11.48 -6.71 -8.16
N GLN A 74 12.51 -7.06 -8.95
CA GLN A 74 13.45 -6.05 -9.45
C GLN A 74 12.76 -5.02 -10.35
N LEU A 75 11.81 -5.45 -11.18
CA LEU A 75 10.99 -4.55 -11.98
C LEU A 75 10.16 -3.61 -11.10
N SER A 76 9.55 -4.09 -10.01
CA SER A 76 8.78 -3.24 -9.10
C SER A 76 9.65 -2.15 -8.48
N LEU A 77 10.86 -2.47 -8.02
CA LEU A 77 11.80 -1.48 -7.48
C LEU A 77 12.25 -0.45 -8.53
N ARG A 78 12.49 -0.90 -9.77
CA ARG A 78 12.86 -0.02 -10.88
C ARG A 78 11.73 0.95 -11.24
N MET A 79 10.49 0.49 -11.20
CA MET A 79 9.32 1.29 -11.55
C MET A 79 8.88 2.20 -10.40
N PHE A 80 8.89 1.71 -9.16
CA PHE A 80 8.14 2.32 -8.06
C PHE A 80 8.92 2.58 -6.77
N ASP A 81 10.23 2.36 -6.76
CA ASP A 81 11.11 2.82 -5.68
C ASP A 81 12.23 3.70 -6.21
N THR A 82 12.84 4.53 -5.36
CA THR A 82 14.03 5.34 -5.72
C THR A 82 15.34 4.62 -5.40
N ARG A 83 15.27 3.52 -4.66
CA ARG A 83 16.42 2.66 -4.34
C ARG A 83 17.16 2.26 -5.61
N LEU A 84 18.48 2.38 -5.56
CA LEU A 84 19.39 1.90 -6.59
C LEU A 84 19.97 0.54 -6.18
N PRO A 85 20.24 -0.36 -7.14
CA PRO A 85 21.02 -1.57 -6.87
C PRO A 85 22.40 -1.24 -6.30
N PRO A 86 23.00 -2.13 -5.47
CA PRO A 86 24.34 -1.92 -4.95
C PRO A 86 25.36 -1.67 -6.06
N GLY A 87 26.22 -0.67 -5.87
CA GLY A 87 27.27 -0.31 -6.84
C GLY A 87 26.79 0.48 -8.06
N VAL A 88 25.50 0.77 -8.18
CA VAL A 88 24.92 1.55 -9.28
C VAL A 88 24.66 2.98 -8.82
N THR A 89 25.28 3.95 -9.49
CA THR A 89 25.07 5.39 -9.23
C THR A 89 24.03 6.02 -10.18
N VAL A 90 23.82 5.40 -11.35
CA VAL A 90 22.85 5.81 -12.37
C VAL A 90 22.23 4.55 -12.98
N MET A 91 20.89 4.48 -13.02
CA MET A 91 20.18 3.39 -13.68
C MET A 91 19.71 3.83 -15.07
N SER A 92 20.13 3.10 -16.10
CA SER A 92 19.51 3.17 -17.41
C SER A 92 18.43 2.10 -17.51
N PRO A 93 17.16 2.45 -17.78
CA PRO A 93 16.12 1.45 -18.04
C PRO A 93 16.35 0.67 -19.34
N PHE A 94 17.26 1.10 -20.21
CA PHE A 94 17.58 0.45 -21.49
C PHE A 94 18.95 -0.25 -21.48
N ALA A 95 19.54 -0.50 -20.32
CA ALA A 95 20.75 -1.32 -20.25
C ALA A 95 20.44 -2.78 -20.65
N ASP A 96 21.41 -3.45 -21.27
CA ASP A 96 21.26 -4.80 -21.80
C ASP A 96 20.89 -5.83 -20.71
N ASP A 97 21.33 -5.59 -19.48
CA ASP A 97 21.06 -6.41 -18.29
C ASP A 97 19.77 -6.02 -17.55
N SER A 98 18.96 -5.12 -18.12
CA SER A 98 17.79 -4.60 -17.42
C SER A 98 16.67 -5.65 -17.27
N SER A 99 15.96 -5.63 -16.14
CA SER A 99 14.80 -6.52 -15.94
C SER A 99 13.68 -6.29 -16.97
N LEU A 100 13.68 -5.14 -17.67
CA LEU A 100 12.79 -4.87 -18.80
C LEU A 100 13.05 -5.77 -20.02
N THR A 101 14.27 -6.31 -20.17
CA THR A 101 14.57 -7.31 -21.21
C THR A 101 14.18 -8.73 -20.80
N LYS A 102 13.84 -8.95 -19.52
CA LYS A 102 13.55 -10.27 -18.93
C LYS A 102 12.09 -10.45 -18.51
N ILE A 103 11.40 -9.34 -18.21
CA ILE A 103 9.98 -9.27 -17.91
C ILE A 103 9.36 -8.20 -18.81
N GLY A 104 8.55 -8.63 -19.77
CA GLY A 104 7.80 -7.71 -20.61
C GLY A 104 6.52 -7.25 -19.91
N VAL A 105 6.24 -5.95 -19.96
CA VAL A 105 4.95 -5.39 -19.51
C VAL A 105 3.97 -5.43 -20.68
N GLU A 106 2.91 -6.23 -20.55
CA GLU A 106 1.85 -6.37 -21.57
C GLU A 106 0.82 -5.25 -21.44
N SER A 107 0.41 -4.93 -20.21
CA SER A 107 -0.52 -3.85 -19.95
C SER A 107 -0.14 -3.07 -18.70
N PHE A 108 -0.34 -1.77 -18.77
CA PHE A 108 -0.08 -0.85 -17.67
C PHE A 108 -1.24 0.14 -17.56
N PRO A 109 -1.91 0.26 -16.39
CA PRO A 109 -3.00 1.21 -16.21
C PRO A 109 -2.53 2.65 -16.38
N GLU A 110 -3.39 3.49 -16.97
CA GLU A 110 -3.03 4.86 -17.32
C GLU A 110 -2.77 5.73 -16.08
N GLU A 111 -3.56 5.51 -15.03
CA GLU A 111 -3.50 6.24 -13.77
C GLU A 111 -2.12 6.09 -13.10
N LEU A 112 -1.49 4.92 -13.26
CA LEU A 112 -0.17 4.64 -12.69
C LEU A 112 0.97 5.34 -13.43
N PHE A 113 0.76 5.89 -14.64
CA PHE A 113 1.83 6.64 -15.33
C PHE A 113 2.23 7.89 -14.54
N SER A 114 1.27 8.52 -13.87
CA SER A 114 1.52 9.68 -13.01
C SER A 114 2.42 9.33 -11.82
N VAL A 115 2.17 8.16 -11.21
CA VAL A 115 2.96 7.61 -10.10
C VAL A 115 4.35 7.24 -10.58
N LEU A 116 4.44 6.47 -11.67
CA LEU A 116 5.71 6.07 -12.27
C LEU A 116 6.58 7.28 -12.60
N ARG A 117 6.02 8.30 -13.26
CA ARG A 117 6.73 9.54 -13.59
C ARG A 117 7.22 10.27 -12.34
N THR A 118 6.39 10.36 -11.31
CA THR A 118 6.77 10.95 -10.01
C THR A 118 7.98 10.23 -9.42
N ILE A 119 7.97 8.89 -9.40
CA ILE A 119 9.08 8.11 -8.88
C ILE A 119 10.37 8.33 -9.68
N GLN A 120 10.29 8.37 -11.01
CA GLN A 120 11.49 8.62 -11.82
C GLN A 120 12.06 10.03 -11.62
N LEU A 121 11.22 11.05 -11.41
CA LEU A 121 11.67 12.39 -11.05
C LEU A 121 12.33 12.44 -9.66
N LEU A 122 11.71 11.80 -8.67
CA LEU A 122 12.29 11.67 -7.32
C LEU A 122 13.62 10.90 -7.35
N ARG A 123 13.73 9.86 -8.21
CA ARG A 123 14.98 9.14 -8.43
C ARG A 123 16.06 10.06 -9.02
N GLY A 124 15.72 10.82 -10.06
CA GLY A 124 16.65 11.79 -10.66
C GLY A 124 17.13 12.84 -9.65
N LEU A 125 16.22 13.34 -8.81
CA LEU A 125 16.55 14.29 -7.74
C LEU A 125 17.48 13.69 -6.69
N THR A 126 17.17 12.50 -6.17
CA THR A 126 17.98 11.81 -5.16
C THR A 126 19.38 11.49 -5.68
N VAL A 127 19.50 11.00 -6.92
CA VAL A 127 20.78 10.81 -7.62
C VAL A 127 21.53 12.12 -7.78
N GLY A 128 20.88 13.18 -8.25
CA GLY A 128 21.49 14.50 -8.44
C GLY A 128 22.01 15.13 -7.14
N MET A 129 21.39 14.79 -6.01
CA MET A 129 21.83 15.19 -4.67
C MET A 129 22.90 14.26 -4.06
N GLY A 130 23.26 13.15 -4.73
CA GLY A 130 24.20 12.16 -4.22
C GLY A 130 23.67 11.38 -3.00
N LEU A 131 22.35 11.23 -2.88
CA LEU A 131 21.70 10.56 -1.76
C LEU A 131 21.29 9.13 -2.10
N THR A 132 21.52 8.21 -1.16
CA THR A 132 20.89 6.88 -1.18
C THR A 132 19.54 6.97 -0.47
N PHE A 133 18.45 6.87 -1.22
CA PHE A 133 17.10 7.00 -0.70
C PHE A 133 16.18 5.90 -1.26
N SER A 134 15.31 5.35 -0.41
CA SER A 134 14.24 4.44 -0.82
C SER A 134 12.91 5.04 -0.38
N CYS A 135 12.10 5.45 -1.36
CA CYS A 135 10.74 5.90 -1.13
C CYS A 135 9.91 4.80 -0.47
N ALA A 136 10.06 3.54 -0.90
CA ALA A 136 9.31 2.43 -0.35
C ALA A 136 9.53 2.29 1.17
N LYS A 137 10.79 2.29 1.62
CA LYS A 137 11.13 2.19 3.05
C LYS A 137 10.58 3.37 3.86
N HIS A 138 10.64 4.60 3.32
CA HIS A 138 10.15 5.80 4.03
C HIS A 138 8.63 5.94 4.01
N TRP A 139 7.95 5.45 2.97
CA TRP A 139 6.50 5.52 2.85
C TRP A 139 5.78 4.35 3.51
N ARG A 140 6.50 3.33 4.01
CA ARG A 140 5.94 2.13 4.64
C ARG A 140 4.87 2.45 5.68
N SER A 141 5.16 3.32 6.64
CA SER A 141 4.18 3.68 7.69
C SER A 141 2.93 4.37 7.14
N ILE A 142 3.09 5.23 6.14
CA ILE A 142 1.98 5.93 5.48
C ILE A 142 1.10 4.94 4.72
N ALA A 143 1.72 3.96 4.04
CA ALA A 143 1.03 2.90 3.34
C ALA A 143 0.27 1.97 4.30
N GLU A 144 0.91 1.54 5.39
CA GLU A 144 0.26 0.75 6.44
C GLU A 144 -0.94 1.48 7.05
N ASP A 145 -0.79 2.76 7.36
CA ASP A 145 -1.88 3.59 7.87
C ASP A 145 -3.06 3.68 6.90
N ALA A 146 -2.78 3.79 5.59
CA ALA A 146 -3.81 3.81 4.57
C ALA A 146 -4.59 2.48 4.52
N LEU A 147 -3.87 1.35 4.56
CA LEU A 147 -4.46 0.01 4.56
C LEU A 147 -5.28 -0.26 5.83
N LEU A 148 -4.76 0.13 6.99
CA LEU A 148 -5.47 -0.01 8.28
C LEU A 148 -6.76 0.82 8.29
N LYS A 149 -6.73 2.05 7.78
CA LYS A 149 -7.92 2.89 7.67
C LYS A 149 -8.97 2.27 6.76
N ALA A 150 -8.58 1.74 5.60
CA ALA A 150 -9.50 1.05 4.68
C ALA A 150 -10.11 -0.20 5.31
N GLY A 151 -9.31 -1.02 6.00
CA GLY A 151 -9.81 -2.21 6.71
C GLY A 151 -10.85 -1.89 7.79
N ARG A 152 -10.62 -0.82 8.57
CA ARG A 152 -11.60 -0.34 9.57
C ARG A 152 -12.90 0.17 8.94
N GLN A 153 -12.81 0.85 7.81
CA GLN A 153 -13.98 1.36 7.09
C GLN A 153 -14.80 0.21 6.50
N SER A 154 -14.14 -0.79 5.89
CA SER A 154 -14.81 -1.99 5.38
C SER A 154 -15.56 -2.74 6.49
N ALA A 155 -14.92 -2.93 7.66
CA ALA A 155 -15.56 -3.57 8.82
C ALA A 155 -16.78 -2.77 9.34
N SER A 156 -16.68 -1.44 9.40
CA SER A 156 -17.79 -0.56 9.81
C SER A 156 -18.98 -0.66 8.86
N VAL A 157 -18.73 -0.63 7.54
CA VAL A 157 -19.78 -0.77 6.52
C VAL A 157 -20.46 -2.14 6.63
N MET A 158 -19.68 -3.21 6.82
CA MET A 158 -20.22 -4.56 6.99
C MET A 158 -21.10 -4.67 8.24
N LEU A 159 -20.69 -4.07 9.36
CA LEU A 159 -21.50 -4.03 10.59
C LEU A 159 -22.81 -3.25 10.40
N MET A 160 -22.78 -2.11 9.72
CA MET A 160 -23.99 -1.33 9.40
C MET A 160 -24.94 -2.11 8.48
N GLN A 161 -24.42 -2.85 7.50
CA GLN A 161 -25.22 -3.68 6.60
C GLN A 161 -25.91 -4.82 7.34
N LEU A 162 -25.20 -5.49 8.25
CA LEU A 162 -25.76 -6.56 9.09
C LEU A 162 -26.88 -6.03 10.01
N GLN A 163 -26.67 -4.88 10.66
CA GLN A 163 -27.69 -4.23 11.49
C GLN A 163 -28.93 -3.82 10.69
N ASN A 164 -28.74 -3.30 9.47
CA ASN A 164 -29.85 -2.90 8.60
C ASN A 164 -30.64 -4.11 8.06
N GLN A 165 -29.99 -5.28 7.89
CA GLN A 165 -30.66 -6.52 7.53
C GLN A 165 -31.45 -7.14 8.69
N GLU A 166 -30.94 -7.07 9.92
CA GLU A 166 -31.69 -7.48 11.12
C GLU A 166 -32.92 -6.60 11.35
N SER A 167 -32.75 -5.27 11.22
CA SER A 167 -33.86 -4.31 11.34
C SER A 167 -34.96 -4.56 10.29
N LYS A 168 -34.59 -4.86 9.03
CA LYS A 168 -35.58 -5.24 8.01
C LYS A 168 -36.30 -6.57 8.30
N ARG A 169 -35.64 -7.55 8.91
CA ARG A 169 -36.29 -8.82 9.32
C ARG A 169 -37.28 -8.61 10.47
N GLU A 170 -37.01 -7.70 11.40
CA GLU A 170 -37.95 -7.35 12.47
C GLU A 170 -39.18 -6.61 11.93
N VAL A 171 -39.04 -5.75 10.91
CA VAL A 171 -40.17 -5.06 10.26
C VAL A 171 -41.08 -6.02 9.48
N PHE A 172 -40.54 -7.08 8.85
CA PHE A 172 -41.35 -8.09 8.15
C PHE A 172 -42.04 -9.12 9.09
N SER A 173 -41.76 -9.08 10.39
CA SER A 173 -42.48 -9.86 11.40
C SER A 173 -43.69 -9.12 11.99
N GLY A 174 -43.99 -7.91 11.53
CA GLY A 174 -44.99 -7.01 12.10
C GLY A 174 -46.45 -7.21 11.63
N ASP A 175 -46.70 -7.95 10.55
CA ASP A 175 -48.06 -8.11 10.00
C ASP A 175 -48.44 -9.59 9.78
N CYS A 176 -49.45 -10.04 10.54
CA CYS A 176 -50.32 -11.21 10.36
C CYS A 176 -49.73 -12.63 10.54
N PHE A 177 -49.86 -13.22 11.75
CA PHE A 177 -50.70 -14.39 12.10
C PHE A 177 -50.26 -15.07 13.41
N GLY A 178 -51.23 -15.34 14.29
CA GLY A 178 -51.39 -16.57 15.09
C GLY A 178 -50.27 -17.06 16.04
N GLU A 179 -50.64 -17.22 17.31
CA GLU A 179 -49.88 -17.96 18.34
C GLU A 179 -49.19 -19.24 17.83
N VAL A 180 -47.86 -19.35 17.96
CA VAL A 180 -47.15 -20.52 18.54
C VAL A 180 -45.78 -20.02 19.03
N GLY A 181 -45.51 -20.13 20.33
CA GLY A 181 -44.25 -19.69 20.93
C GLY A 181 -43.13 -20.72 20.78
N ILE A 182 -41.91 -20.26 20.47
CA ILE A 182 -40.64 -20.89 20.89
C ILE A 182 -39.57 -19.81 21.11
N GLY A 183 -39.11 -19.69 22.37
CA GLY A 183 -37.70 -19.45 22.74
C GLY A 183 -37.08 -18.08 22.46
N ALA A 184 -37.19 -17.16 23.43
CA ALA A 184 -36.32 -15.99 23.52
C ALA A 184 -34.84 -16.40 23.62
N ILE A 185 -34.05 -16.16 22.57
CA ILE A 185 -32.60 -16.17 22.66
C ILE A 185 -32.18 -14.81 23.24
N LYS A 186 -31.83 -14.83 24.53
CA LYS A 186 -31.35 -13.64 25.26
C LYS A 186 -30.07 -13.11 24.62
N LYS A 187 -29.99 -11.79 24.54
CA LYS A 187 -28.90 -10.89 24.10
C LYS A 187 -27.53 -11.10 24.77
N HIS A 188 -27.31 -12.20 25.49
CA HIS A 188 -26.16 -12.40 26.37
C HIS A 188 -25.00 -13.20 25.75
N ASP A 189 -25.19 -13.83 24.57
CA ASP A 189 -24.20 -14.72 23.95
C ASP A 189 -23.23 -14.07 22.95
N ILE A 190 -23.42 -12.80 22.58
CA ILE A 190 -22.53 -12.15 21.60
C ILE A 190 -21.17 -11.75 22.22
N ARG A 191 -21.08 -11.58 23.55
CA ARG A 191 -19.80 -11.26 24.19
C ARG A 191 -18.82 -12.42 24.26
N THR A 192 -19.30 -13.67 24.20
CA THR A 192 -18.44 -14.84 24.33
C THR A 192 -17.71 -15.21 23.03
N PHE A 193 -18.26 -14.82 21.87
CA PHE A 193 -17.65 -15.13 20.56
C PHE A 193 -16.45 -14.22 20.21
N CYS A 194 -16.46 -12.97 20.68
CA CYS A 194 -15.33 -12.05 20.46
C CYS A 194 -14.10 -12.42 21.31
N ASP A 195 -14.28 -12.95 22.52
CA ASP A 195 -13.15 -13.30 23.40
C ASP A 195 -12.45 -14.62 23.02
N GLU A 196 -13.14 -15.58 22.37
CA GLU A 196 -12.48 -16.80 21.87
C GLU A 196 -11.68 -16.59 20.57
N SER A 197 -11.99 -15.53 19.82
CA SER A 197 -11.31 -15.22 18.56
C SER A 197 -9.98 -14.48 18.75
N MET A 198 -9.73 -13.88 19.93
CA MET A 198 -8.45 -13.23 20.28
C MET A 198 -7.44 -14.15 20.98
N LYS A 199 -7.76 -15.43 21.22
CA LYS A 199 -6.83 -16.40 21.84
C LYS A 199 -6.25 -17.46 20.88
N ARG A 200 -6.52 -17.35 19.58
CA ARG A 200 -5.92 -18.20 18.55
C ARG A 200 -5.36 -17.37 17.39
N ASN A 201 -4.22 -16.74 17.64
CA ASN A 201 -3.02 -16.72 16.80
C ASN A 201 -1.96 -15.83 17.44
#